data_AF-A0A2I0PJN7-F1
#
_entry.id   AF-A0A2I0PJN7-F1
#
_cell.length_a   1.000
_cell.length_b   1.000
_cell.length_c   1.000
_cell.angle_alpha   90.00
_cell.angle_beta   90.00
_cell.angle_gamma   90.00
#
_symmetry.space_group_name_H-M   'P 1'
#
loop_
_entity.id
_entity.type
_entity.pdbx_description
1 polymer ?
#
loop_
_entity_poly.entity_id
_entity_poly.type
_entity_poly.pdbx_seq_one_letter_code
_entity_poly.pdbx_strand_id
1 'polypeptide(L)'
;MGFLEKSNDEVVGKVLSDFGDIIGVKEVVDGYMALVDSEVYKKTAFIGFVNEKDDYFDMDRFPLLKIAANNLTKFPLKLPFTPLFGIKDFYVTYSFIWNIWRCQLNRELTLDEGRSVFYNDLAVRIIFLLEYFDSSQNTPQVDEEFFRKLGKIKKLDKGAKKLSDRFLSLRTTLQVNAFGESPVTFGVNELGWTHFLAGCSAVHSGRNVIGMDDLVVGNKVYIKLVNTDLDSLIRSL
;
A
#
# COMPACT_ATOMS: atom_id res chain seq x y z
N MET A 1 -15.03 -20.69 21.25
CA MET A 1 -15.78 -20.85 19.98
C MET A 1 -14.75 -21.00 18.88
N GLY A 2 -14.61 -22.20 18.32
CA GLY A 2 -13.65 -22.47 17.25
C GLY A 2 -14.05 -21.75 15.98
N PHE A 3 -13.29 -20.74 15.56
CA PHE A 3 -13.27 -20.34 14.17
C PHE A 3 -12.72 -21.55 13.39
N LEU A 4 -13.52 -22.12 12.50
CA LEU A 4 -12.98 -23.07 11.52
C LEU A 4 -11.92 -22.32 10.71
N GLU A 5 -10.65 -22.69 10.89
CA GLU A 5 -9.55 -22.19 10.08
C GLU A 5 -9.82 -22.61 8.62
N LYS A 6 -10.03 -21.62 7.76
CA LYS A 6 -10.15 -21.87 6.31
C LYS A 6 -8.80 -22.27 5.76
N SER A 7 -8.78 -23.25 4.86
CA SER A 7 -7.55 -23.60 4.16
C SER A 7 -7.17 -22.53 3.14
N ASN A 8 -5.89 -22.48 2.76
CA ASN A 8 -5.40 -21.61 1.69
C ASN A 8 -6.15 -21.89 0.37
N ASP A 9 -6.35 -23.17 0.03
CA ASP A 9 -7.06 -23.58 -1.18
C ASP A 9 -8.51 -23.08 -1.22
N GLU A 10 -9.21 -23.08 -0.07
CA GLU A 10 -10.58 -22.59 0.01
C GLU A 10 -10.67 -21.10 -0.32
N VAL A 11 -9.81 -20.28 0.30
CA VAL A 11 -9.85 -18.82 0.10
C VAL A 11 -9.33 -18.43 -1.28
N VAL A 12 -8.30 -19.10 -1.80
CA VAL A 12 -7.78 -18.92 -3.16
C VAL A 12 -8.84 -19.30 -4.18
N GLY A 13 -9.42 -20.51 -4.07
CA GLY A 13 -10.46 -21.00 -4.96
C GLY A 13 -11.67 -20.07 -5.00
N LYS A 14 -12.05 -19.48 -3.86
CA LYS A 14 -13.16 -18.53 -3.77
C LYS A 14 -12.88 -17.18 -4.43
N VAL A 15 -11.66 -16.64 -4.32
CA VAL A 15 -11.29 -15.40 -5.01
C VAL A 15 -11.34 -15.64 -6.52
N LEU A 16 -10.75 -16.74 -6.99
CA LEU A 16 -10.67 -17.07 -8.41
C LEU A 16 -12.02 -17.47 -9.01
N SER A 17 -12.92 -18.10 -8.24
CA SER A 17 -14.28 -18.40 -8.71
C SER A 17 -15.12 -17.14 -8.89
N ASP A 18 -14.98 -16.18 -7.98
CA ASP A 18 -15.81 -14.98 -7.95
C ASP A 18 -15.29 -13.88 -8.91
N PHE A 19 -13.97 -13.85 -9.16
CA PHE A 19 -13.28 -12.72 -9.82
C PHE A 19 -12.14 -13.13 -10.78
N GLY A 20 -12.02 -14.42 -11.12
CA GLY A 20 -10.91 -14.92 -11.95
C GLY A 20 -10.91 -14.43 -13.40
N ASP A 21 -12.02 -13.86 -13.86
CA ASP A 21 -12.16 -13.22 -15.17
C ASP A 21 -11.60 -11.79 -15.21
N ILE A 22 -11.35 -11.17 -14.05
CA ILE A 22 -10.76 -9.83 -13.96
C ILE A 22 -9.24 -9.92 -14.17
N ILE A 23 -8.74 -9.13 -15.11
CA ILE A 23 -7.32 -9.09 -15.47
C ILE A 23 -6.48 -8.77 -14.23
N GLY A 24 -5.43 -9.57 -14.01
CA GLY A 24 -4.46 -9.40 -12.91
C GLY A 24 -4.93 -9.91 -11.54
N VAL A 25 -6.19 -10.32 -11.34
CA VAL A 25 -6.61 -10.92 -10.05
C VAL A 25 -5.82 -12.18 -9.72
N LYS A 26 -5.59 -13.05 -10.71
CA LYS A 26 -4.76 -14.24 -10.53
C LYS A 26 -3.33 -13.88 -10.10
N GLU A 27 -2.72 -12.87 -10.73
CA GLU A 27 -1.38 -12.40 -10.39
C GLU A 27 -1.31 -11.88 -8.95
N VAL A 28 -2.35 -11.19 -8.48
CA VAL A 28 -2.44 -10.74 -7.08
C VAL A 28 -2.56 -11.92 -6.12
N VAL A 29 -3.36 -12.94 -6.46
CA VAL A 29 -3.51 -14.16 -5.64
C VAL A 29 -2.18 -14.90 -5.54
N ASP A 30 -1.55 -15.17 -6.69
CA ASP A 30 -0.25 -15.85 -6.76
C ASP A 30 0.84 -15.05 -6.02
N GLY A 31 0.81 -13.72 -6.15
CA GLY A 31 1.70 -12.82 -5.43
C GLY A 31 1.54 -12.88 -3.92
N TYR A 32 0.31 -12.90 -3.40
CA TYR A 32 0.08 -13.05 -1.95
C TYR A 32 0.49 -14.42 -1.41
N MET A 33 0.29 -15.48 -2.20
CA MET A 33 0.80 -16.81 -1.85
C MET A 33 2.33 -16.81 -1.74
N ALA A 34 3.02 -16.18 -2.69
CA ALA A 34 4.48 -16.06 -2.62
C ALA A 34 4.96 -15.16 -1.47
N LEU A 35 4.20 -14.11 -1.12
CA LEU A 35 4.55 -13.21 -0.02
C LEU A 35 4.61 -13.91 1.32
N VAL A 36 3.69 -14.83 1.62
CA VAL A 36 3.69 -15.52 2.93
C VAL A 36 4.88 -16.44 3.14
N ASP A 37 5.57 -16.83 2.06
CA ASP A 37 6.85 -17.54 2.13
C ASP A 37 8.07 -16.60 2.24
N SER A 38 7.87 -15.27 2.13
CA SER A 38 8.93 -14.27 2.20
C SER A 38 9.26 -13.87 3.63
N GLU A 39 10.52 -14.09 4.03
CA GLU A 39 11.05 -13.63 5.31
C GLU A 39 11.01 -12.11 5.47
N VAL A 40 11.17 -11.35 4.37
CA VAL A 40 11.04 -9.88 4.41
C VAL A 40 9.62 -9.51 4.78
N TYR A 41 8.64 -10.09 4.09
CA TYR A 41 7.23 -9.82 4.36
C TYR A 41 6.83 -10.19 5.79
N LYS A 42 7.23 -11.39 6.25
CA LYS A 42 7.01 -11.83 7.63
C LYS A 42 7.59 -10.84 8.63
N LYS A 43 8.86 -10.44 8.48
CA LYS A 43 9.47 -9.45 9.38
C LYS A 43 8.71 -8.13 9.35
N THR A 44 8.37 -7.62 8.17
CA THR A 44 7.61 -6.37 8.00
C THR A 44 6.23 -6.45 8.67
N ALA A 45 5.56 -7.61 8.64
CA ALA A 45 4.28 -7.82 9.30
C ALA A 45 4.35 -7.69 10.83
N PHE A 46 5.49 -8.08 11.44
CA PHE A 46 5.66 -8.13 12.89
C PHE A 46 6.55 -7.03 13.49
N ILE A 47 7.27 -6.24 12.68
CA ILE A 47 8.22 -5.23 13.17
C ILE A 47 7.57 -4.01 13.85
N GLY A 48 6.25 -3.90 13.77
CA GLY A 48 5.48 -2.77 14.26
C GLY A 48 5.63 -1.53 13.36
N PHE A 49 4.66 -0.63 13.42
CA PHE A 49 4.81 0.69 12.83
C PHE A 49 5.49 1.58 13.87
N VAL A 50 6.62 2.19 13.49
CA VAL A 50 7.31 3.13 14.36
C VAL A 50 6.37 4.31 14.59
N ASN A 51 5.88 4.46 15.81
CA ASN A 51 5.32 5.73 16.26
C ASN A 51 6.52 6.67 16.43
N GLU A 52 6.97 7.28 15.34
CA GLU A 52 7.89 8.41 15.46
C GLU A 52 7.14 9.47 16.26
N LYS A 53 7.58 9.65 17.50
CA LYS A 53 7.22 10.81 18.30
C LYS A 53 7.77 12.02 17.56
N ASP A 54 6.89 12.71 16.83
CA ASP A 54 6.78 14.16 16.64
C ASP A 54 8.04 15.05 16.63
N ASP A 55 9.22 14.56 16.28
CA ASP A 55 10.42 15.39 16.17
C ASP A 55 10.87 15.55 14.70
N TYR A 56 10.41 16.67 14.13
CA TYR A 56 11.08 17.45 13.08
C TYR A 56 11.21 16.84 11.68
N PHE A 57 10.09 16.48 11.05
CA PHE A 57 10.02 16.65 9.60
C PHE A 57 9.65 18.11 9.31
N ASP A 58 10.65 18.89 8.91
CA ASP A 58 10.42 20.21 8.31
C ASP A 58 9.59 20.02 7.04
N MET A 59 8.27 20.17 7.15
CA MET A 59 7.31 20.02 6.06
C MET A 59 7.68 20.86 4.84
N ASP A 60 8.40 21.97 5.03
CA ASP A 60 8.86 22.83 3.93
C ASP A 60 9.97 22.19 3.08
N ARG A 61 10.65 21.15 3.59
CA ARG A 61 11.66 20.38 2.87
C ARG A 61 11.12 19.16 2.13
N PHE A 62 9.83 18.86 2.24
CA PHE A 62 9.19 17.69 1.62
C PHE A 62 8.09 18.11 0.65
N PRO A 63 8.41 18.46 -0.61
CA PRO A 63 7.43 18.98 -1.56
C PRO A 63 6.21 18.07 -1.74
N LEU A 64 6.42 16.75 -1.85
CA LEU A 64 5.33 15.78 -1.97
C LEU A 64 4.41 15.79 -0.74
N LEU A 65 5.01 15.72 0.45
CA LEU A 65 4.29 15.70 1.71
C LEU A 65 3.56 17.02 1.98
N LYS A 66 4.19 18.17 1.68
CA LYS A 66 3.58 19.50 1.76
C LYS A 66 2.36 19.61 0.86
N ILE A 67 2.49 19.19 -0.40
CA ILE A 67 1.39 19.22 -1.37
C ILE A 67 0.25 18.29 -0.92
N ALA A 68 0.57 17.06 -0.49
CA ALA A 68 -0.41 16.12 0.05
C ALA A 68 -1.13 16.70 1.28
N ALA A 69 -0.39 17.27 2.24
CA ALA A 69 -0.94 17.82 3.47
C ALA A 69 -1.84 19.05 3.27
N ASN A 70 -1.62 19.79 2.18
CA ASN A 70 -2.44 20.94 1.81
C ASN A 70 -3.73 20.54 1.10
N ASN A 71 -3.79 19.35 0.49
CA ASN A 71 -4.89 18.95 -0.39
C ASN A 71 -5.69 17.73 0.10
N LEU A 72 -5.16 16.96 1.05
CA LEU A 72 -5.85 15.84 1.69
C LEU A 72 -6.46 16.23 3.03
N THR A 73 -7.54 15.55 3.41
CA THR A 73 -8.18 15.81 4.71
C THR A 73 -7.26 15.41 5.87
N LYS A 74 -7.21 16.27 6.89
CA LYS A 74 -6.58 15.97 8.19
C LYS A 74 -7.57 15.40 9.20
N PHE A 75 -8.86 15.35 8.84
CA PHE A 75 -9.92 14.91 9.73
C PHE A 75 -9.78 13.41 10.03
N PRO A 76 -9.67 13.01 11.30
CA PRO A 76 -9.31 11.64 11.65
C PRO A 76 -10.47 10.64 11.55
N LEU A 77 -11.72 11.09 11.41
CA LEU A 77 -12.89 10.21 11.39
C LEU A 77 -13.37 9.95 9.96
N LYS A 78 -13.51 8.67 9.59
CA LYS A 78 -14.08 8.25 8.30
C LYS A 78 -15.61 8.24 8.41
N LEU A 79 -16.25 9.30 7.95
CA LEU A 79 -17.71 9.42 7.84
C LEU A 79 -18.17 9.11 6.40
N PRO A 80 -19.44 8.73 6.17
CA PRO A 80 -19.93 8.35 4.83
C PRO A 80 -19.76 9.42 3.73
N PHE A 81 -19.60 10.69 4.11
CA PHE A 81 -19.48 11.82 3.20
C PHE A 81 -18.08 12.43 3.15
N THR A 82 -17.17 11.99 4.02
CA THR A 82 -15.78 12.45 4.03
C THR A 82 -14.99 11.73 2.95
N PRO A 83 -13.90 12.34 2.46
CA PRO A 83 -12.93 11.66 1.62
C PRO A 83 -12.48 10.33 2.23
N LEU A 84 -12.25 9.33 1.38
CA LEU A 84 -11.79 8.01 1.79
C LEU A 84 -10.34 8.05 2.29
N PHE A 85 -9.54 8.95 1.70
CA PHE A 85 -8.12 9.14 2.01
C PHE A 85 -7.88 10.50 2.63
N GLY A 86 -7.15 10.48 3.74
CA GLY A 86 -6.58 11.65 4.37
C GLY A 86 -5.06 11.61 4.37
N ILE A 87 -4.46 12.60 5.03
CA ILE A 87 -3.01 12.70 5.12
C ILE A 87 -2.37 11.49 5.83
N LYS A 88 -3.08 10.85 6.75
CA LYS A 88 -2.61 9.63 7.43
C LYS A 88 -2.44 8.46 6.47
N ASP A 89 -3.40 8.25 5.56
CA ASP A 89 -3.31 7.18 4.56
C ASP A 89 -2.13 7.42 3.60
N PHE A 90 -1.80 8.69 3.30
CA PHE A 90 -0.60 9.05 2.56
C PHE A 90 0.69 8.76 3.35
N TYR A 91 0.78 9.15 4.62
CA TYR A 91 1.96 8.93 5.48
C TYR A 91 2.36 7.46 5.59
N VAL A 92 1.37 6.55 5.58
CA VAL A 92 1.59 5.11 5.62
C VAL A 92 2.52 4.64 4.49
N THR A 93 2.56 5.34 3.34
CA THR A 93 3.52 5.08 2.25
C THR A 93 4.96 5.09 2.74
N TYR A 94 5.38 6.13 3.46
CA TYR A 94 6.75 6.24 3.97
C TYR A 94 7.04 5.17 5.03
N SER A 95 6.07 4.89 5.91
CA SER A 95 6.24 3.83 6.91
C SER A 95 6.42 2.45 6.26
N PHE A 96 5.72 2.15 5.17
CA PHE A 96 5.93 0.89 4.45
C PHE A 96 7.29 0.84 3.75
N ILE A 97 7.69 1.90 3.04
CA ILE A 97 9.02 1.96 2.40
C ILE A 97 10.11 1.74 3.45
N TRP A 98 10.03 2.47 4.57
CA TRP A 98 10.96 2.33 5.69
C TRP A 98 11.00 0.90 6.22
N ASN A 99 9.84 0.34 6.57
CA ASN A 99 9.75 -0.98 7.19
C ASN A 99 10.16 -2.11 6.25
N ILE A 100 9.86 -2.02 4.96
CA ILE A 100 10.32 -3.00 3.98
C ILE A 100 11.84 -2.92 3.86
N TRP A 101 12.40 -1.72 3.68
CA TRP A 101 13.84 -1.55 3.43
C TRP A 101 14.70 -2.04 4.61
N ARG A 102 14.34 -1.68 5.84
CA ARG A 102 15.06 -2.19 7.03
C ARG A 102 14.96 -3.70 7.19
N CYS A 103 13.84 -4.32 6.80
CA CYS A 103 13.67 -5.77 6.83
C CYS A 103 14.52 -6.46 5.77
N GLN A 104 14.65 -5.87 4.58
CA GLN A 104 15.55 -6.35 3.52
C GLN A 104 17.01 -6.27 3.94
N LEU A 105 17.42 -5.18 4.59
CA LEU A 105 18.78 -5.01 5.11
C LEU A 105 19.06 -5.84 6.38
N ASN A 106 18.00 -6.35 7.03
CA ASN A 106 18.07 -7.07 8.31
C ASN A 106 18.79 -6.28 9.42
N ARG A 107 18.62 -4.95 9.44
CA ARG A 107 19.13 -4.03 10.45
C ARG A 107 18.29 -2.74 10.46
N GLU A 108 18.45 -1.92 11.49
CA GLU A 108 17.91 -0.56 11.46
C GLU A 108 18.53 0.28 10.33
N LEU A 109 17.74 1.21 9.80
CA LEU A 109 18.27 2.24 8.91
C LEU A 109 19.14 3.21 9.70
N THR A 110 20.24 3.64 9.11
CA THR A 110 20.99 4.79 9.61
C THR A 110 20.16 6.07 9.46
N LEU A 111 20.55 7.15 10.15
CA LEU A 111 19.86 8.43 10.01
C LEU A 111 19.83 8.94 8.57
N ASP A 112 20.90 8.74 7.80
CA ASP A 112 20.98 9.20 6.41
C ASP A 112 20.15 8.32 5.45
N GLU A 113 20.10 7.01 5.68
CA GLU A 113 19.18 6.11 4.96
C GLU A 113 17.72 6.45 5.29
N GLY A 114 17.43 6.67 6.57
CA GLY A 114 16.09 7.07 7.02
C GLY A 114 15.63 8.38 6.39
N ARG A 115 16.52 9.38 6.31
CA ARG A 115 16.28 10.61 5.56
C ARG A 115 16.00 10.31 4.08
N SER A 116 16.78 9.43 3.46
CA SER A 116 16.61 9.09 2.04
C SER A 116 15.21 8.60 1.70
N VAL A 117 14.51 7.90 2.61
CA VAL A 117 13.09 7.50 2.44
C VAL A 117 12.16 8.70 2.18
N PHE A 118 12.45 9.85 2.79
CA PHE A 118 11.62 11.06 2.68
C PHE A 118 12.12 12.05 1.62
N TYR A 119 13.43 12.08 1.35
CA TYR A 119 14.05 13.03 0.42
C TYR A 119 14.19 12.50 -1.00
N ASN A 120 14.20 11.18 -1.21
CA ASN A 120 14.29 10.62 -2.54
C ASN A 120 12.94 10.65 -3.26
N ASP A 121 13.00 10.37 -4.55
CA ASP A 121 11.84 10.34 -5.42
C ASP A 121 11.01 9.05 -5.30
N LEU A 122 11.38 8.07 -4.46
CA LEU A 122 10.74 6.75 -4.47
C LEU A 122 9.24 6.85 -4.15
N ALA A 123 8.85 7.65 -3.16
CA ALA A 123 7.44 7.86 -2.84
C ALA A 123 6.68 8.52 -4.00
N VAL A 124 7.31 9.47 -4.70
CA VAL A 124 6.75 10.11 -5.91
C VAL A 124 6.56 9.05 -6.99
N ARG A 125 7.59 8.24 -7.26
CA ARG A 125 7.54 7.18 -8.27
C ARG A 125 6.46 6.15 -7.97
N ILE A 126 6.33 5.69 -6.73
CA ILE A 126 5.29 4.73 -6.34
C ILE A 126 3.89 5.30 -6.59
N ILE A 127 3.64 6.55 -6.19
CA ILE A 127 2.31 7.18 -6.30
C ILE A 127 1.95 7.52 -7.75
N PHE A 128 2.92 8.05 -8.51
CA PHE A 128 2.66 8.58 -9.85
C PHE A 128 2.93 7.58 -10.98
N LEU A 129 3.85 6.61 -10.81
CA LEU A 129 4.15 5.59 -11.82
C LEU A 129 3.50 4.23 -11.51
N LEU A 130 2.99 4.02 -10.29
CA LEU A 130 2.33 2.78 -9.86
C LEU A 130 3.17 1.55 -10.23
N GLU A 131 2.67 0.64 -11.06
CA GLU A 131 3.37 -0.61 -11.43
C GLU A 131 4.74 -0.37 -12.10
N TYR A 132 5.01 0.85 -12.57
CA TYR A 132 6.26 1.23 -13.24
C TYR A 132 7.22 2.03 -12.34
N PHE A 133 7.03 2.04 -11.01
CA PHE A 133 7.85 2.85 -10.09
C PHE A 133 9.35 2.53 -10.12
N ASP A 134 9.72 1.29 -10.45
CA ASP A 134 11.09 0.77 -10.56
C ASP A 134 11.63 0.81 -12.01
N SER A 135 10.86 1.35 -12.95
CA SER A 135 11.28 1.45 -14.35
C SER A 135 12.36 2.53 -14.55
N SER A 136 12.96 2.60 -15.74
CA SER A 136 13.90 3.67 -16.10
C SER A 136 13.21 5.00 -16.47
N GLN A 137 11.89 5.13 -16.27
CA GLN A 137 11.17 6.37 -16.58
C GLN A 137 11.61 7.49 -15.63
N ASN A 138 11.60 8.73 -16.12
CA ASN A 138 11.88 9.90 -15.29
C ASN A 138 10.84 10.05 -14.19
N THR A 139 11.26 10.52 -13.01
CA THR A 139 10.32 10.82 -11.93
C THR A 139 9.35 11.92 -12.39
N PRO A 140 8.03 11.71 -12.29
CA PRO A 140 7.04 12.74 -12.58
C PRO A 140 7.16 13.93 -11.63
N GLN A 141 6.83 15.13 -12.10
CA GLN A 141 6.70 16.27 -11.21
C GLN A 141 5.50 16.09 -10.27
N VAL A 142 5.63 16.59 -9.05
CA VAL A 142 4.53 16.53 -8.07
C VAL A 142 3.36 17.39 -8.54
N ASP A 143 2.19 16.77 -8.65
CA ASP A 143 0.95 17.41 -9.12
C ASP A 143 -0.01 17.70 -7.96
N GLU A 144 -0.32 18.98 -7.74
CA GLU A 144 -1.31 19.41 -6.75
C GLU A 144 -2.73 18.97 -7.12
N GLU A 145 -3.08 19.01 -8.40
CA GLU A 145 -4.41 18.63 -8.89
C GLU A 145 -4.67 17.15 -8.62
N PHE A 146 -3.64 16.31 -8.74
CA PHE A 146 -3.69 14.90 -8.37
C PHE A 146 -4.18 14.71 -6.93
N PHE A 147 -3.57 15.37 -5.95
CA PHE A 147 -3.98 15.24 -4.54
C PHE A 147 -5.37 15.83 -4.27
N ARG A 148 -5.76 16.90 -4.98
CA ARG A 148 -7.13 17.43 -4.91
C ARG A 148 -8.16 16.43 -5.45
N LYS A 149 -7.84 15.68 -6.51
CA LYS A 149 -8.71 14.63 -7.05
C LYS A 149 -8.76 13.43 -6.11
N LEU A 150 -7.62 13.01 -5.56
CA LEU A 150 -7.53 11.93 -4.59
C LEU A 150 -8.37 12.22 -3.34
N GLY A 151 -8.27 13.44 -2.82
CA GLY A 151 -9.07 13.95 -1.70
C GLY A 151 -10.57 14.11 -2.00
N LYS A 152 -11.04 13.83 -3.23
CA LYS A 152 -12.46 13.80 -3.58
C LYS A 152 -13.02 12.38 -3.70
N ILE A 153 -12.18 11.35 -3.68
CA ILE A 153 -12.66 9.96 -3.69
C ILE A 153 -13.36 9.67 -2.37
N LYS A 154 -14.59 9.18 -2.43
CA LYS A 154 -15.42 8.90 -1.23
C LYS A 154 -15.75 7.43 -1.05
N LYS A 155 -15.62 6.61 -2.09
CA LYS A 155 -16.08 5.23 -2.07
C LYS A 155 -15.40 4.36 -3.12
N LEU A 156 -15.41 3.06 -2.82
CA LEU A 156 -15.27 1.99 -3.79
C LEU A 156 -16.62 1.76 -4.46
N ASP A 157 -16.62 1.30 -5.71
CA ASP A 157 -17.82 0.73 -6.28
C ASP A 157 -18.20 -0.60 -5.59
N LYS A 158 -19.39 -1.14 -5.90
CA LYS A 158 -19.88 -2.35 -5.24
C LYS A 158 -19.05 -3.60 -5.57
N GLY A 159 -18.51 -3.71 -6.78
CA GLY A 159 -17.66 -4.82 -7.19
C GLY A 159 -16.31 -4.75 -6.51
N ALA A 160 -15.69 -3.57 -6.51
CA ALA A 160 -14.45 -3.27 -5.83
C ALA A 160 -14.56 -3.56 -4.33
N LYS A 161 -15.66 -3.17 -3.68
CA LYS A 161 -15.87 -3.51 -2.26
C LYS A 161 -15.85 -5.03 -2.02
N LYS A 162 -16.57 -5.81 -2.85
CA LYS A 162 -16.58 -7.27 -2.72
C LYS A 162 -15.21 -7.89 -2.98
N LEU A 163 -14.48 -7.41 -4.00
CA LEU A 163 -13.13 -7.86 -4.30
C LEU A 163 -12.16 -7.54 -3.15
N SER A 164 -12.26 -6.33 -2.58
CA SER A 164 -11.50 -5.94 -1.39
C SER A 164 -11.77 -6.86 -0.21
N ASP A 165 -13.03 -7.22 0.06
CA ASP A 165 -13.38 -8.16 1.13
C ASP A 165 -12.79 -9.56 0.88
N ARG A 166 -12.72 -9.99 -0.39
CA ARG A 166 -12.05 -11.24 -0.79
C ARG A 166 -10.55 -11.18 -0.59
N PHE A 167 -9.88 -10.12 -1.02
CA PHE A 167 -8.44 -9.95 -0.79
C PHE A 167 -8.10 -9.85 0.69
N LEU A 168 -8.92 -9.18 1.50
CA LEU A 168 -8.74 -9.17 2.96
C LEU A 168 -8.86 -10.60 3.54
N SER A 169 -9.90 -11.34 3.16
CA SER A 169 -10.05 -12.74 3.61
C SER A 169 -8.89 -13.62 3.17
N LEU A 170 -8.38 -13.44 1.95
CA LEU A 170 -7.24 -14.18 1.43
C LEU A 170 -6.01 -13.91 2.30
N ARG A 171 -5.61 -12.64 2.47
CA ARG A 171 -4.41 -12.26 3.21
C ARG A 171 -4.44 -12.70 4.65
N THR A 172 -5.55 -12.45 5.35
CA THR A 172 -5.70 -12.84 6.76
C THR A 172 -5.54 -14.36 6.92
N THR A 173 -6.18 -15.15 6.05
CA THR A 173 -6.06 -16.61 6.09
C THR A 173 -4.64 -17.07 5.77
N LEU A 174 -4.01 -16.53 4.73
CA LEU A 174 -2.63 -16.89 4.38
C LEU A 174 -1.66 -16.54 5.53
N GLN A 175 -1.79 -15.36 6.14
CA GLN A 175 -0.95 -14.94 7.28
C GLN A 175 -1.15 -15.84 8.50
N VAL A 176 -2.40 -16.14 8.88
CA VAL A 176 -2.68 -17.05 10.01
C VAL A 176 -2.09 -18.43 9.76
N ASN A 177 -2.28 -18.98 8.56
CA ASN A 177 -1.79 -20.32 8.24
C ASN A 177 -0.26 -20.39 8.14
N ALA A 178 0.41 -19.33 7.66
CA ALA A 178 1.86 -19.29 7.52
C ALA A 178 2.60 -18.87 8.80
N PHE A 179 2.03 -17.95 9.58
CA PHE A 179 2.70 -17.31 10.72
C PHE A 179 2.11 -17.72 12.07
N GLY A 180 0.99 -18.44 12.10
CA GLY A 180 0.24 -18.79 13.31
C GLY A 180 -0.63 -17.66 13.85
N GLU A 181 -0.49 -16.44 13.33
CA GLU A 181 -1.29 -15.29 13.68
C GLU A 181 -1.32 -14.26 12.54
N SER A 182 -2.27 -13.31 12.61
CA SER A 182 -2.35 -12.17 11.70
C SER A 182 -2.20 -10.88 12.51
N PRO A 183 -1.09 -10.13 12.38
CA PRO A 183 -0.87 -8.90 13.14
C PRO A 183 -1.90 -7.83 12.72
N VAL A 184 -2.91 -7.61 13.58
CA VAL A 184 -4.11 -6.80 13.28
C VAL A 184 -3.75 -5.38 12.83
N THR A 185 -2.83 -4.72 13.54
CA THR A 185 -2.40 -3.35 13.21
C THR A 185 -1.73 -3.29 11.83
N PHE A 186 -0.92 -4.30 11.48
CA PHE A 186 -0.31 -4.38 10.17
C PHE A 186 -1.35 -4.62 9.08
N GLY A 187 -2.28 -5.57 9.28
CA GLY A 187 -3.35 -5.84 8.32
C GLY A 187 -4.22 -4.62 8.01
N VAL A 188 -4.53 -3.79 9.02
CA VAL A 188 -5.29 -2.54 8.82
C VAL A 188 -4.50 -1.53 7.97
N ASN A 189 -3.21 -1.35 8.25
CA ASN A 189 -2.36 -0.43 7.49
C ASN A 189 -2.12 -0.93 6.07
N GLU A 190 -1.91 -2.23 5.88
CA GLU A 190 -1.72 -2.83 4.56
C GLU A 190 -2.98 -2.70 3.69
N LEU A 191 -4.17 -2.95 4.26
CA LEU A 191 -5.43 -2.72 3.57
C LEU A 191 -5.60 -1.24 3.22
N GLY A 192 -5.37 -0.34 4.18
CA GLY A 192 -5.46 1.10 3.96
C GLY A 192 -4.53 1.58 2.85
N TRP A 193 -3.31 1.07 2.81
CA TRP A 193 -2.32 1.47 1.82
C TRP A 193 -2.60 0.91 0.43
N THR A 194 -2.97 -0.37 0.32
CA THR A 194 -3.38 -0.95 -0.98
C THR A 194 -4.61 -0.24 -1.54
N HIS A 195 -5.55 0.22 -0.69
CA HIS A 195 -6.64 1.11 -1.11
C HIS A 195 -6.16 2.49 -1.53
N PHE A 196 -5.20 3.08 -0.82
CA PHE A 196 -4.63 4.37 -1.19
C PHE A 196 -3.97 4.31 -2.59
N LEU A 197 -3.21 3.26 -2.87
CA LEU A 197 -2.63 2.99 -4.20
C LEU A 197 -3.72 2.78 -5.27
N ALA A 198 -4.80 2.09 -4.94
CA ALA A 198 -5.96 1.98 -5.82
C ALA A 198 -6.63 3.35 -6.07
N GLY A 199 -6.69 4.21 -5.05
CA GLY A 199 -7.11 5.60 -5.20
C GLY A 199 -6.24 6.37 -6.19
N CYS A 200 -4.92 6.19 -6.12
CA CYS A 200 -3.97 6.77 -7.07
C CYS A 200 -4.24 6.29 -8.50
N SER A 201 -4.44 4.98 -8.70
CA SER A 201 -4.84 4.39 -9.99
C SER A 201 -6.14 4.98 -10.55
N ALA A 202 -7.15 5.16 -9.69
CA ALA A 202 -8.41 5.76 -10.09
C ALA A 202 -8.22 7.21 -10.57
N VAL A 203 -7.42 8.01 -9.86
CA VAL A 203 -7.12 9.40 -10.25
C VAL A 203 -6.38 9.46 -11.58
N HIS A 204 -5.37 8.60 -11.80
CA HIS A 204 -4.66 8.49 -13.09
C HIS A 204 -5.59 8.15 -14.24
N SER A 205 -6.62 7.35 -13.97
CA SER A 205 -7.66 7.00 -14.93
C SER A 205 -8.74 8.08 -15.11
N GLY A 206 -8.60 9.24 -14.46
CA GLY A 206 -9.60 10.32 -14.48
C GLY A 206 -10.89 10.01 -13.72
N ARG A 207 -10.90 8.99 -12.85
CA ARG A 207 -12.07 8.52 -12.10
C ARG A 207 -12.05 9.05 -10.66
N ASN A 208 -13.25 9.19 -10.08
CA ASN A 208 -13.46 9.62 -8.68
C ASN A 208 -14.07 8.52 -7.78
N VAL A 209 -14.13 7.29 -8.30
CA VAL A 209 -14.60 6.08 -7.63
C VAL A 209 -13.61 4.98 -7.96
N ILE A 210 -13.24 4.20 -6.95
CA ILE A 210 -12.31 3.07 -7.10
C ILE A 210 -13.07 1.86 -7.64
N GLY A 211 -12.57 1.34 -8.76
CA GLY A 211 -13.06 0.11 -9.40
C GLY A 211 -12.25 -1.13 -9.03
N MET A 212 -12.63 -2.28 -9.59
CA MET A 212 -11.93 -3.54 -9.34
C MET A 212 -10.51 -3.52 -9.90
N ASP A 213 -10.31 -2.98 -11.11
CA ASP A 213 -8.99 -2.86 -11.74
C ASP A 213 -8.02 -2.02 -10.90
N ASP A 214 -8.51 -0.95 -10.25
CA ASP A 214 -7.69 -0.13 -9.37
C ASP A 214 -7.21 -0.91 -8.14
N LEU A 215 -8.06 -1.76 -7.58
CA LEU A 215 -7.67 -2.63 -6.48
C LEU A 215 -6.62 -3.63 -6.92
N VAL A 216 -6.75 -4.20 -8.13
CA VAL A 216 -5.72 -5.08 -8.68
C VAL A 216 -4.40 -4.34 -8.78
N VAL A 217 -4.37 -3.15 -9.40
CA VAL A 217 -3.16 -2.31 -9.52
C VAL A 217 -2.56 -2.01 -8.16
N GLY A 218 -3.35 -1.52 -7.20
CA GLY A 218 -2.85 -1.17 -5.87
C GLY A 218 -2.21 -2.35 -5.14
N ASN A 219 -2.76 -3.56 -5.31
CA ASN A 219 -2.18 -4.78 -4.75
C ASN A 219 -0.92 -5.23 -5.48
N LYS A 220 -0.90 -5.15 -6.81
CA LYS A 220 0.30 -5.48 -7.59
C LYS A 220 1.47 -4.57 -7.23
N VAL A 221 1.24 -3.27 -7.10
CA VAL A 221 2.27 -2.30 -6.66
C VAL A 221 2.83 -2.67 -5.30
N TYR A 222 1.96 -2.99 -4.33
CA TYR A 222 2.38 -3.42 -3.01
C TYR A 222 3.23 -4.69 -3.03
N ILE A 223 2.73 -5.75 -3.67
CA ILE A 223 3.43 -7.03 -3.80
C ILE A 223 4.78 -6.84 -4.48
N LYS A 224 4.81 -6.04 -5.55
CA LYS A 224 6.04 -5.73 -6.28
C LYS A 224 7.04 -4.99 -5.39
N LEU A 225 6.60 -4.01 -4.62
CA LEU A 225 7.49 -3.24 -3.74
C LEU A 225 8.17 -4.13 -2.69
N VAL A 226 7.43 -5.04 -2.04
CA VAL A 226 8.01 -5.96 -1.05
C VAL A 226 9.11 -6.84 -1.66
N ASN A 227 8.97 -7.18 -2.95
CA ASN A 227 9.91 -8.01 -3.71
C ASN A 227 11.01 -7.21 -4.44
N THR A 228 10.97 -5.87 -4.41
CA THR A 228 11.95 -5.01 -5.09
C THR A 228 13.15 -4.79 -4.19
N ASP A 229 14.37 -4.88 -4.73
CA ASP A 229 15.58 -4.47 -3.99
C ASP A 229 15.56 -2.94 -3.79
N LEU A 230 15.08 -2.51 -2.62
CA LEU A 230 14.95 -1.09 -2.30
C LEU A 230 16.31 -0.43 -2.09
N ASP A 231 17.33 -1.16 -1.63
CA ASP A 231 18.66 -0.58 -1.44
C ASP A 231 19.26 -0.17 -2.77
N SER A 232 19.25 -1.08 -3.75
CA SER A 232 19.71 -0.76 -5.10
C SER A 232 18.87 0.33 -5.76
N LEU A 233 17.54 0.27 -5.64
CA LEU A 233 16.65 1.24 -6.25
C LEU A 233 16.87 2.64 -5.66
N ILE A 234 16.88 2.76 -4.34
CA ILE A 234 17.05 4.06 -3.65
C ILE A 234 18.41 4.68 -3.97
N ARG A 235 19.48 3.88 -4.06
CA ARG A 235 20.82 4.39 -4.42
C ARG A 235 20.95 4.82 -5.87
N SER A 236 20.01 4.41 -6.74
CA SER A 236 19.99 4.77 -8.16
C SER A 236 19.17 6.03 -8.47
N LEU A 237 18.37 6.50 -7.51
CA LEU A 237 17.57 7.73 -7.59
C LEU A 237 18.39 8.93 -7.12
#